data_AF-A0A2E8X5Y9-F1
#
_entry.id   AF-A0A2E8X5Y9-F1
#
_cell.length_a   1.000
_cell.length_b   1.000
_cell.length_c   1.000
_cell.angle_alpha   90.00
_cell.angle_beta   90.00
_cell.angle_gamma   90.00
#
_symmetry.space_group_name_H-M   'P 1'
#
loop_
_entity.id
_entity.type
_entity.pdbx_description
1 polymer ?
#
loop_
_entity_poly.entity_id
_entity_poly.type
_entity_poly.pdbx_seq_one_letter_code
_entity_poly.pdbx_strand_id
1 'polypeptide(L)'
;MEEKEIQALVMAGVHEDVNLRPLNGFKLDFSANPGFKKVFFSASCECGTAALLSLEVSEEKTDIDIKAALPSLIERIEMQEKSFRRMDCSMHSMMRTGFTPDNGN
;
A
#
# COMPACT_ATOMS: atom_id res chain seq x y z
N MET A 1 1.77 -2.78 -18.68
CA MET A 1 2.33 -3.70 -17.66
C MET A 1 1.22 -4.29 -16.80
N GLU A 2 1.30 -5.58 -16.51
CA GLU A 2 0.29 -6.29 -15.71
C GLU A 2 0.46 -6.11 -14.19
N GLU A 3 -0.61 -6.38 -13.43
CA GLU A 3 -0.64 -6.21 -11.96
C GLU A 3 0.48 -7.00 -11.29
N LYS A 4 0.61 -8.28 -11.65
CA LYS A 4 1.60 -9.19 -11.08
C LYS A 4 3.03 -8.74 -11.38
N GLU A 5 3.26 -8.14 -12.54
CA GLU A 5 4.57 -7.61 -12.93
C GLU A 5 4.92 -6.39 -12.09
N ILE A 6 3.96 -5.48 -11.89
CA ILE A 6 4.16 -4.30 -11.03
C ILE A 6 4.42 -4.75 -9.58
N GLN A 7 3.65 -5.70 -9.06
CA GLN A 7 3.86 -6.26 -7.72
C GLN A 7 5.24 -6.90 -7.59
N ALA A 8 5.67 -7.68 -8.57
CA ALA A 8 6.99 -8.31 -8.56
C ALA A 8 8.11 -7.26 -8.58
N LEU A 9 7.99 -6.21 -9.40
CA LEU A 9 8.99 -5.14 -9.46
C LEU A 9 9.06 -4.33 -8.17
N VAL A 10 7.91 -4.04 -7.54
CA VAL A 10 7.87 -3.38 -6.23
C VAL A 10 8.53 -4.27 -5.19
N MET A 11 8.13 -5.55 -5.10
CA MET A 11 8.69 -6.48 -4.13
C MET A 11 10.19 -6.76 -4.32
N ALA A 12 10.71 -6.61 -5.54
CA ALA A 12 12.14 -6.74 -5.82
C ALA A 12 12.95 -5.50 -5.39
N GLY A 13 12.29 -4.35 -5.21
CA GLY A 13 12.94 -3.09 -4.86
C GLY A 13 12.75 -2.65 -3.41
N VAL A 14 11.80 -3.23 -2.68
CA VAL A 14 11.62 -2.94 -1.24
C VAL A 14 12.76 -3.52 -0.40
N HIS A 15 13.10 -2.84 0.68
CA HIS A 15 14.03 -3.30 1.69
C HIS A 15 13.50 -4.54 2.42
N GLU A 16 14.43 -5.42 2.83
CA GLU A 16 14.11 -6.69 3.50
C GLU A 16 13.43 -6.55 4.87
N ASP A 17 13.54 -5.38 5.52
CA ASP A 17 12.95 -5.08 6.83
C ASP A 17 11.46 -4.68 6.74
N VAL A 18 10.97 -4.43 5.52
CA VAL A 18 9.61 -4.00 5.22
C VAL A 18 8.69 -5.22 5.19
N ASN A 19 7.66 -5.25 6.04
CA ASN A 19 6.70 -6.34 6.11
C ASN A 19 5.52 -6.10 5.14
N LEU A 20 5.83 -6.08 3.85
CA LEU A 20 4.84 -5.87 2.79
C LEU A 20 4.54 -7.19 2.06
N ARG A 21 3.27 -7.45 1.77
CA ARG A 21 2.83 -8.60 0.99
C ARG A 21 1.93 -8.17 -0.18
N PRO A 22 2.17 -8.63 -1.42
CA PRO A 22 1.29 -8.34 -2.54
C PRO A 22 -0.04 -9.09 -2.39
N LEU A 23 -1.15 -8.41 -2.72
CA LEU A 23 -2.49 -8.98 -2.69
C LEU A 23 -2.96 -9.31 -4.12
N ASN A 24 -2.55 -10.46 -4.62
CA ASN A 24 -2.87 -10.91 -5.98
C ASN A 24 -4.39 -11.04 -6.19
N GLY A 25 -4.93 -10.35 -7.20
CA GLY A 25 -6.36 -10.43 -7.55
C GLY A 25 -7.30 -9.79 -6.53
N PHE A 26 -6.77 -9.12 -5.50
CA PHE A 26 -7.60 -8.29 -4.62
C PHE A 26 -8.07 -7.07 -5.39
N LYS A 27 -9.39 -6.86 -5.39
CA LYS A 27 -10.03 -5.70 -6.02
C LYS A 27 -10.89 -4.98 -5.00
N LEU A 28 -10.75 -3.66 -4.98
CA LEU A 28 -11.65 -2.78 -4.25
C LEU A 28 -12.36 -1.92 -5.29
N ASP A 29 -13.66 -2.10 -5.45
CA ASP A 29 -14.47 -1.44 -6.50
C ASP A 29 -14.63 0.09 -6.28
N PHE A 30 -14.06 0.64 -5.21
CA PHE A 30 -13.98 2.08 -4.97
C PHE A 30 -12.67 2.64 -5.54
N SER A 31 -12.59 2.76 -6.86
CA SER A 31 -11.63 3.66 -7.48
C SER A 31 -12.29 5.02 -7.69
N ALA A 32 -11.90 6.02 -6.88
CA ALA A 32 -12.29 7.40 -7.09
C ALA A 32 -11.65 8.00 -8.37
N ASN A 33 -10.70 7.29 -9.00
CA ASN A 33 -9.90 7.74 -10.13
C ASN A 33 -10.14 6.82 -11.34
N PRO A 34 -11.09 7.15 -12.24
CA PRO A 34 -11.26 6.41 -13.49
C PRO A 34 -9.98 6.49 -14.35
N GLY A 35 -9.65 5.43 -15.09
CA GLY A 35 -8.44 5.34 -15.91
C GLY A 35 -7.15 5.02 -15.12
N PHE A 36 -7.28 4.57 -13.87
CA PHE A 36 -6.17 4.08 -13.05
C PHE A 36 -6.39 2.64 -12.62
N LYS A 37 -5.35 1.83 -12.80
CA LYS A 37 -5.23 0.49 -12.24
C LYS A 37 -4.63 0.58 -10.84
N LYS A 38 -5.31 -0.02 -9.86
CA LYS A 38 -4.79 -0.13 -8.49
C LYS A 38 -4.06 -1.45 -8.30
N VAL A 39 -2.90 -1.40 -7.66
CA VAL A 39 -2.11 -2.56 -7.27
C VAL A 39 -2.00 -2.57 -5.75
N PHE A 40 -2.49 -3.63 -5.12
CA PHE A 40 -2.66 -3.68 -3.67
C PHE A 40 -1.60 -4.50 -2.96
N PHE A 41 -1.30 -4.05 -1.74
CA PHE A 41 -0.39 -4.68 -0.80
C PHE A 41 -0.99 -4.63 0.61
N SER A 42 -0.61 -5.58 1.45
CA SER A 42 -0.92 -5.55 2.88
C SER A 42 0.34 -5.35 3.71
N ALA A 43 0.26 -4.47 4.69
CA ALA A 43 1.19 -4.40 5.81
C ALA A 43 0.50 -4.95 7.06
N SER A 44 1.15 -5.86 7.79
CA SER A 44 0.52 -6.56 8.92
C SER A 44 1.25 -6.31 10.24
N CYS A 45 0.48 -6.18 11.31
CA CYS A 45 0.96 -6.15 12.68
C CYS A 45 0.67 -7.48 13.39
N GLU A 46 1.50 -7.85 14.36
CA GLU A 46 1.35 -9.07 15.16
C GLU A 46 0.05 -9.10 15.98
N CYS A 47 -0.56 -7.93 16.26
CA CYS A 47 -1.87 -7.83 16.91
C CYS A 47 -3.05 -8.23 16.01
N GLY A 48 -2.78 -8.61 14.75
CA GLY A 48 -3.77 -9.05 13.78
C GLY A 48 -4.40 -7.92 12.96
N THR A 49 -4.03 -6.66 13.22
CA THR A 49 -4.45 -5.54 12.37
C THR A 49 -3.56 -5.47 11.12
N ALA A 50 -4.18 -5.21 9.97
CA ALA A 50 -3.48 -5.01 8.72
C ALA A 50 -3.93 -3.70 8.05
N ALA A 51 -2.98 -3.00 7.43
CA ALA A 51 -3.24 -1.88 6.55
C ALA A 51 -3.27 -2.36 5.09
N LEU A 52 -4.25 -1.85 4.34
CA LEU A 52 -4.31 -1.99 2.89
C LEU A 52 -3.59 -0.79 2.27
N LEU A 53 -2.52 -1.06 1.55
CA LEU A 53 -1.77 -0.06 0.78
C LEU A 53 -2.01 -0.29 -0.71
N SER A 54 -2.01 0.78 -1.51
CA SER A 54 -2.20 0.68 -2.95
C SER A 54 -1.31 1.64 -3.71
N LEU A 55 -0.75 1.16 -4.82
CA LEU A 55 -0.20 2.00 -5.87
C LEU A 55 -1.24 2.18 -6.97
N GLU A 56 -1.40 3.41 -7.45
CA GLU A 56 -2.28 3.72 -8.57
C GLU A 56 -1.42 4.01 -9.81
N VAL A 57 -1.69 3.29 -10.89
CA VAL A 57 -0.98 3.43 -12.16
C VAL A 57 -2.00 3.82 -13.22
N SER A 58 -1.80 4.97 -13.85
CA SER A 58 -2.65 5.39 -14.97
C SER A 58 -2.52 4.39 -16.12
N GLU A 59 -3.65 4.00 -16.70
CA GLU A 59 -3.73 3.04 -17.81
C GLU A 59 -3.09 3.59 -19.10
N GLU A 60 -2.89 4.91 -19.19
CA GLU A 60 -2.26 5.58 -20.33
C GLU A 60 -0.73 5.59 -20.26
N LYS A 61 -0.14 5.15 -19.13
CA LYS A 61 1.32 5.14 -18.96
C LYS A 61 1.96 3.94 -19.62
N THR A 62 3.09 4.19 -20.31
CA THR A 62 3.87 3.11 -20.90
C THR A 62 4.66 2.35 -19.83
N ASP A 63 5.11 1.14 -20.15
CA ASP A 63 5.96 0.35 -19.26
C ASP A 63 7.27 1.08 -18.90
N ILE A 64 7.78 1.93 -19.79
CA ILE A 64 8.97 2.76 -19.53
C ILE A 64 8.65 3.83 -18.49
N ASP A 65 7.51 4.52 -18.61
CA ASP A 65 7.09 5.52 -17.64
C ASP A 65 6.86 4.90 -16.26
N ILE A 66 6.23 3.73 -16.22
CA ILE A 66 6.00 2.99 -14.98
C ILE A 66 7.33 2.65 -14.32
N LYS A 67 8.29 2.08 -15.08
CA LYS A 67 9.62 1.73 -14.57
C LYS A 67 10.41 2.94 -14.08
N ALA A 68 10.30 4.08 -14.75
CA ALA A 68 10.96 5.31 -14.33
C ALA A 68 10.40 5.85 -13.01
N ALA A 69 9.10 5.67 -12.75
CA ALA A 69 8.45 6.11 -11.51
C ALA A 69 8.65 5.14 -10.34
N LEU A 70 8.90 3.85 -10.60
CA LEU A 70 8.94 2.79 -9.59
C LEU A 70 9.81 3.09 -8.37
N PRO A 71 11.06 3.59 -8.48
CA PRO A 71 11.90 3.85 -7.31
C PRO A 71 11.23 4.79 -6.29
N SER A 72 10.60 5.86 -6.78
CA SER A 72 9.88 6.81 -5.91
C SER A 72 8.59 6.23 -5.31
N LEU A 73 7.92 5.31 -6.03
CA LEU A 73 6.73 4.63 -5.54
C LEU A 73 7.08 3.60 -4.46
N ILE A 74 8.21 2.90 -4.63
CA ILE A 74 8.77 1.96 -3.66
C ILE A 74 9.08 2.71 -2.36
N GLU A 75 9.83 3.81 -2.42
CA GLU A 75 10.14 4.61 -1.23
C GLU A 75 8.87 5.05 -0.47
N ARG A 76 7.84 5.49 -1.21
CA ARG A 76 6.56 5.92 -0.62
C ARG A 76 5.81 4.77 0.05
N ILE A 77 5.72 3.60 -0.58
CA ILE A 77 4.99 2.47 0.01
C ILE A 77 5.72 1.93 1.23
N GLU A 78 7.05 1.96 1.25
CA GLU A 78 7.83 1.62 2.44
C GLU A 78 7.61 2.62 3.57
N MET A 79 7.60 3.92 3.29
CA MET A 79 7.31 4.92 4.31
C MET A 79 5.93 4.71 4.93
N GLN A 80 4.93 4.34 4.12
CA GLN A 80 3.59 4.04 4.62
C GLN A 80 3.56 2.77 5.48
N GLU A 81 4.24 1.71 5.05
CA GLU A 81 4.39 0.47 5.83
C GLU A 81 5.09 0.73 7.17
N LYS A 82 6.22 1.44 7.14
CA LYS A 82 7.00 1.80 8.33
C LYS A 82 6.21 2.70 9.27
N SER A 83 5.44 3.66 8.73
CA SER A 83 4.53 4.50 9.51
C SER A 83 3.45 3.69 10.20
N PHE A 84 2.82 2.76 9.48
CA PHE A 84 1.83 1.83 10.06
C PHE A 84 2.44 0.98 11.18
N ARG A 85 3.65 0.44 11.00
CA ARG A 85 4.32 -0.37 12.02
C ARG A 85 4.80 0.41 13.25
N ARG A 86 5.02 1.73 13.12
CA ARG A 86 5.39 2.59 14.25
C ARG A 86 4.20 2.88 15.18
N MET A 87 2.97 2.68 14.71
CA MET A 87 1.80 2.76 15.58
C MET A 87 1.77 1.56 16.52
N ASP A 88 1.45 1.80 17.79
CA ASP A 88 1.29 0.72 18.75
C ASP A 88 -0.03 -0.05 18.55
N CYS A 89 -0.15 -1.21 19.19
CA CYS A 89 -1.33 -2.05 19.10
C CYS A 89 -2.60 -1.38 19.65
N SER A 90 -2.47 -0.37 20.52
CA SER A 90 -3.62 0.41 21.01
C SER A 90 -4.17 1.27 19.88
N MET A 91 -3.31 1.98 19.15
CA MET A 91 -3.67 2.75 17.96
C MET A 91 -4.26 1.88 16.86
N HIS A 92 -3.65 0.72 16.59
CA HIS A 92 -4.22 -0.25 15.64
C HIS A 92 -5.61 -0.74 16.06
N SER A 93 -5.83 -0.96 17.36
CA SER A 93 -7.15 -1.34 17.87
C SER A 93 -8.17 -0.23 17.63
N MET A 94 -7.82 1.03 17.90
CA MET A 94 -8.68 2.19 17.66
C MET A 94 -9.08 2.31 16.17
N MET A 95 -8.11 2.16 15.25
CA MET A 95 -8.38 2.13 13.81
C MET A 95 -9.37 1.03 13.42
N ARG A 96 -9.18 -0.18 13.97
CA ARG A 96 -10.04 -1.33 13.67
C ARG A 96 -11.47 -1.15 14.16
N THR A 97 -11.65 -0.50 15.31
CA THR A 97 -12.98 -0.25 15.90
C THR A 97 -13.61 1.06 15.43
N GLY A 98 -12.94 1.83 14.57
CA GLY A 98 -13.42 3.13 14.08
C GLY A 98 -13.46 4.22 15.16
N PHE A 99 -12.65 4.09 16.22
CA PHE A 99 -12.60 5.08 17.30
C PHE A 99 -11.57 6.15 16.94
N THR A 100 -12.04 7.33 16.54
CA THR A 100 -11.19 8.53 16.52
C THR A 100 -11.22 9.12 17.92
N PRO A 101 -10.08 9.26 18.63
CA PRO A 101 -10.07 10.08 19.83
C PRO A 101 -10.58 11.46 19.43
N ASP A 102 -11.67 11.88 20.06
CA ASP A 102 -12.24 13.21 19.90
C ASP A 102 -11.16 14.21 20.33
N ASN A 103 -10.45 14.79 19.35
CA ASN A 103 -9.66 15.98 19.60
C ASN A 103 -10.65 17.15 19.62
N GLY A 104 -11.42 17.21 20.71
CA GLY A 104 -12.27 18.34 21.02
C GLY A 104 -11.43 19.61 21.04
N ASN A 105 -11.79 20.54 20.18
CA ASN A 105 -11.28 21.91 20.18
C ASN A 105 -12.47 22.85 20.22
#